data_AF-A0A5C6FNB8-F1
#
_entry.id   AF-A0A5C6FNB8-F1
#
_cell.length_a   1.000
_cell.length_b   1.000
_cell.length_c   1.000
_cell.angle_alpha   90.00
_cell.angle_beta   90.00
_cell.angle_gamma   90.00
#
_symmetry.space_group_name_H-M   'P 1'
#
loop_
_entity.id
_entity.type
_entity.pdbx_description
1 polymer ?
#
loop_
_entity_poly.entity_id
_entity_poly.type
_entity_poly.pdbx_seq_one_letter_code
_entity_poly.pdbx_strand_id
1 'polypeptide(L)'
;MKHDQPENVEEQFVQMFAGHERDLRAFVRSMGLDWAAADDVMQTVSLVMWRKWHEYDVDSDFMKWARVITRFEVLKYRRKMARDRHVFREDVMSLLAGVVEEVDASSSSDEFRDALQACLKMLPEKSGHLIRAAYAGDRTIREVADDVGQSATAFYKTLNRIREKLRQCVRQRLNAT
;
A
#
# COMPACT_ATOMS: atom_id res chain seq x y z
N MET A 1 -4.38 -3.82 -48.50
CA MET A 1 -3.37 -4.17 -47.47
C MET A 1 -4.04 -3.97 -46.11
N LYS A 2 -4.30 -5.05 -45.35
CA LYS A 2 -4.86 -5.03 -43.98
C LYS A 2 -3.77 -4.50 -43.03
N HIS A 3 -3.99 -3.34 -42.41
CA HIS A 3 -4.38 -3.13 -40.99
C HIS A 3 -3.37 -3.70 -39.99
N ASP A 4 -2.53 -2.81 -39.43
CA ASP A 4 -1.92 -2.99 -38.11
C ASP A 4 -1.47 -1.61 -37.58
N GLN A 5 -2.42 -0.83 -37.05
CA GLN A 5 -2.11 0.27 -36.14
C GLN A 5 -1.83 -0.37 -34.77
N PRO A 6 -0.81 0.07 -34.01
CA PRO A 6 -0.59 -0.49 -32.68
C PRO A 6 -1.83 -0.20 -31.85
N GLU A 7 -2.60 -1.23 -31.49
CA GLU A 7 -3.76 -1.13 -30.60
C GLU A 7 -3.30 -0.68 -29.20
N ASN A 8 -3.20 0.63 -29.11
CA ASN A 8 -3.24 1.55 -27.98
C ASN A 8 -2.57 1.12 -26.67
N VAL A 9 -1.24 1.20 -26.63
CA VAL A 9 -0.40 1.04 -25.42
C VAL A 9 -0.89 1.89 -24.24
N GLU A 10 -1.43 3.08 -24.51
CA GLU A 10 -2.02 3.96 -23.50
C GLU A 10 -3.27 3.32 -22.87
N GLU A 11 -4.18 2.78 -23.69
CA GLU A 11 -5.37 2.08 -23.19
C GLU A 11 -5.02 0.84 -22.39
N GLN A 12 -4.02 0.05 -22.83
CA GLN A 12 -3.59 -1.15 -22.11
C GLN A 12 -3.07 -0.80 -20.71
N PHE A 13 -2.24 0.24 -20.60
CA PHE A 13 -1.79 0.74 -19.31
C PHE A 13 -2.97 1.21 -18.46
N VAL A 14 -3.87 2.03 -19.02
CA VAL A 14 -5.01 2.58 -18.28
C VAL A 14 -5.90 1.46 -17.77
N GLN A 15 -6.21 0.45 -18.58
CA GLN A 15 -7.00 -0.71 -18.18
C GLN A 15 -6.31 -1.50 -17.06
N MET A 16 -5.02 -1.80 -17.22
CA MET A 16 -4.26 -2.56 -16.25
C MET A 16 -4.15 -1.82 -14.92
N PHE A 17 -3.80 -0.53 -14.97
CA PHE A 17 -3.70 0.32 -13.80
C PHE A 17 -5.05 0.49 -13.10
N ALA A 18 -6.12 0.83 -13.85
CA ALA A 18 -7.45 1.02 -13.28
C ALA A 18 -7.98 -0.27 -12.63
N GLY A 19 -7.68 -1.44 -13.20
CA GLY A 19 -8.04 -2.74 -12.63
C GLY A 19 -7.38 -3.03 -11.27
N HIS A 20 -6.22 -2.43 -10.99
CA HIS A 20 -5.41 -2.71 -9.81
C HIS A 20 -5.21 -1.50 -8.88
N GLU A 21 -5.74 -0.34 -9.25
CA GLU A 21 -5.57 0.92 -8.52
C GLU A 21 -5.98 0.79 -7.06
N ARG A 22 -7.11 0.10 -6.81
CA ARG A 22 -7.65 -0.14 -5.48
C ARG A 22 -6.70 -0.93 -4.60
N ASP A 23 -6.12 -2.00 -5.14
CA ASP A 23 -5.18 -2.87 -4.42
C ASP A 23 -3.85 -2.17 -4.19
N LEU A 24 -3.37 -1.39 -5.17
CA LEU A 24 -2.18 -0.56 -5.04
C LEU A 24 -2.37 0.52 -3.98
N ARG A 25 -3.53 1.19 -3.97
CA ARG A 25 -3.89 2.15 -2.94
C ARG A 25 -3.94 1.47 -1.58
N ALA A 26 -4.63 0.34 -1.44
CA ALA A 26 -4.66 -0.43 -0.19
C ALA A 26 -3.24 -0.78 0.29
N PHE A 27 -2.33 -1.12 -0.63
CA PHE A 27 -0.92 -1.37 -0.35
C PHE A 27 -0.16 -0.11 0.10
N VAL A 28 -0.35 1.04 -0.54
CA VAL A 28 0.17 2.34 -0.07
C VAL A 28 -0.33 2.66 1.34
N ARG A 29 -1.62 2.41 1.60
CA ARG A 29 -2.25 2.62 2.91
C ARG A 29 -1.71 1.66 3.98
N SER A 30 -1.39 0.42 3.62
CA SER A 30 -0.84 -0.57 4.55
C SER A 30 0.58 -0.19 5.01
N MET A 31 1.31 0.54 4.17
CA MET A 31 2.60 1.16 4.50
C MET A 31 2.47 2.39 5.42
N GLY A 32 1.33 2.59 6.10
CA GLY A 32 1.23 3.49 7.24
C GLY A 32 1.23 4.99 6.93
N LEU A 33 1.01 5.36 5.67
CA LEU A 33 0.74 6.76 5.31
C LEU A 33 -0.61 7.21 5.89
N ASP A 34 -0.89 8.51 5.91
CA ASP A 34 -2.26 9.01 5.97
C ASP A 34 -2.84 9.13 4.55
N TRP A 35 -4.09 9.54 4.41
CA TRP A 35 -4.77 9.49 3.12
C TRP A 35 -4.31 10.59 2.18
N ALA A 36 -4.07 11.81 2.67
CA ALA A 36 -3.50 12.87 1.85
C ALA A 36 -2.12 12.43 1.31
N ALA A 37 -1.27 11.89 2.18
CA ALA A 37 0.01 11.33 1.77
C ALA A 37 -0.13 10.13 0.80
N ALA A 38 -1.16 9.31 0.96
CA ALA A 38 -1.41 8.19 0.07
C ALA A 38 -1.90 8.65 -1.31
N ASP A 39 -2.71 9.71 -1.38
CA ASP A 39 -3.15 10.31 -2.64
C ASP A 39 -1.96 10.88 -3.40
N ASP A 40 -1.10 11.65 -2.73
CA ASP A 40 0.13 12.22 -3.31
C ASP A 40 1.07 11.13 -3.84
N VAL A 41 1.26 10.06 -3.06
CA VAL A 41 2.08 8.93 -3.47
C VAL A 41 1.44 8.19 -4.65
N MET A 42 0.14 7.92 -4.63
CA MET A 42 -0.54 7.23 -5.72
C MET A 42 -0.46 7.99 -7.05
N GLN A 43 -0.51 9.33 -7.02
CA GLN A 43 -0.27 10.15 -8.22
C GLN A 43 1.16 9.99 -8.74
N THR A 44 2.14 9.99 -7.85
CA THR A 44 3.54 9.81 -8.25
C THR A 44 3.77 8.40 -8.81
N VAL A 45 3.18 7.40 -8.16
CA VAL A 45 3.25 5.99 -8.55
C VAL A 45 2.68 5.77 -9.94
N SER A 46 1.49 6.31 -10.25
CA SER A 46 0.88 6.16 -11.58
C SER A 46 1.75 6.79 -12.67
N LEU A 47 2.34 7.96 -12.42
CA LEU A 47 3.26 8.62 -13.36
C LEU A 47 4.55 7.83 -13.58
N VAL A 48 5.13 7.25 -12.52
CA VAL A 48 6.35 6.44 -12.63
C VAL A 48 6.06 5.13 -13.36
N MET A 49 4.94 4.48 -13.07
CA MET A 49 4.50 3.28 -13.79
C MET A 49 4.30 3.57 -15.27
N TRP A 50 3.63 4.68 -15.61
CA TRP A 50 3.45 5.07 -17.01
C TRP A 50 4.78 5.24 -17.74
N ARG A 51 5.74 5.95 -17.12
CA ARG A 51 7.08 6.14 -17.70
C ARG A 51 7.83 4.83 -17.90
N LYS A 52 7.62 3.85 -17.02
CA LYS A 52 8.24 2.52 -17.05
C LYS A 52 7.39 1.46 -17.75
N TRP A 53 6.24 1.83 -18.32
CA TRP A 53 5.31 0.86 -18.89
C TRP A 53 5.93 0.06 -20.04
N HIS A 54 6.79 0.69 -20.82
CA HIS A 54 7.57 0.03 -21.88
C HIS A 54 8.57 -1.01 -21.37
N GLU A 55 8.92 -1.00 -20.07
CA GLU A 55 9.78 -1.99 -19.42
C GLU A 55 8.96 -3.15 -18.80
N TYR A 56 7.63 -3.03 -18.76
CA TYR A 56 6.76 -4.05 -18.17
C TYR A 56 6.55 -5.20 -19.15
N ASP A 57 6.78 -6.41 -18.66
CA ASP A 57 6.47 -7.65 -19.36
C ASP A 57 5.01 -8.03 -19.09
N VAL A 58 4.18 -8.07 -20.15
CA VAL A 58 2.74 -8.40 -20.07
C VAL A 58 2.49 -9.80 -19.55
N ASP A 59 3.45 -10.73 -19.72
CA ASP A 59 3.32 -12.09 -19.21
C ASP A 59 3.67 -12.19 -17.70
N SER A 60 4.14 -11.09 -17.09
CA SER A 60 4.50 -11.02 -15.68
C SER A 60 3.37 -10.48 -14.79
N ASP A 61 3.39 -10.82 -13.49
CA ASP A 61 2.40 -10.35 -12.52
C ASP A 61 2.50 -8.82 -12.30
N PHE A 62 1.50 -8.09 -12.80
CA PHE A 62 1.42 -6.63 -12.70
C PHE A 62 1.56 -6.14 -11.26
N MET A 63 0.91 -6.79 -10.30
CA MET A 63 0.95 -6.37 -8.90
C MET A 63 2.32 -6.56 -8.28
N LYS A 64 3.08 -7.59 -8.66
CA LYS A 64 4.47 -7.74 -8.21
C LYS A 64 5.34 -6.59 -8.72
N TRP A 65 5.30 -6.30 -10.02
CA TRP A 65 6.02 -5.19 -10.62
C TRP A 65 5.62 -3.84 -9.98
N ALA A 66 4.31 -3.63 -9.83
CA ALA A 66 3.75 -2.40 -9.33
C ALA A 66 4.08 -2.14 -7.85
N ARG A 67 4.11 -3.18 -7.01
CA ARG A 67 4.49 -3.08 -5.60
C ARG A 67 5.93 -2.63 -5.41
N VAL A 68 6.85 -3.03 -6.29
CA VAL A 68 8.26 -2.58 -6.25
C VAL A 68 8.32 -1.07 -6.43
N ILE A 69 7.72 -0.54 -7.50
CA ILE A 69 7.66 0.91 -7.77
C ILE A 69 7.00 1.65 -6.59
N THR A 70 5.87 1.13 -6.12
CA THR A 70 5.09 1.73 -5.03
C THR A 70 5.89 1.84 -3.73
N ARG A 71 6.64 0.79 -3.34
CA ARG A 71 7.51 0.81 -2.15
C ARG A 71 8.56 1.91 -2.25
N PHE A 72 9.23 2.03 -3.40
CA PHE A 72 10.26 3.06 -3.62
C PHE A 72 9.71 4.48 -3.51
N GLU A 73 8.53 4.75 -4.09
CA GLU A 73 7.90 6.07 -3.99
C GLU A 73 7.43 6.39 -2.57
N VAL A 74 6.91 5.42 -1.82
CA VAL A 74 6.60 5.61 -0.38
C VAL A 74 7.86 5.95 0.43
N LEU A 75 8.98 5.25 0.19
CA LEU A 75 10.25 5.53 0.86
C LEU A 75 10.79 6.93 0.50
N LYS A 76 10.65 7.34 -0.76
CA LYS A 76 11.03 8.67 -1.23
C LYS A 76 10.17 9.76 -0.59
N TYR A 77 8.86 9.54 -0.49
CA TYR A 77 7.94 10.43 0.21
C TYR A 77 8.34 10.60 1.68
N ARG A 78 8.57 9.48 2.39
CA ARG A 78 9.01 9.51 3.79
C ARG A 78 10.35 10.23 3.97
N ARG A 79 11.31 10.02 3.07
CA ARG A 79 12.58 10.77 3.06
C ARG A 79 12.36 12.27 2.88
N LYS A 80 11.47 12.69 1.98
CA LYS A 80 11.14 14.10 1.77
C LYS A 80 10.59 14.71 3.06
N MET A 81 9.61 14.04 3.68
CA MET A 81 9.02 14.46 4.96
C MET A 81 10.04 14.48 6.12
N ALA A 82 10.97 13.53 6.15
CA ALA A 82 12.04 13.48 7.16
C ALA A 82 13.13 14.54 6.93
N ARG A 83 13.42 14.94 5.68
CA ARG A 83 14.35 16.04 5.38
C ARG A 83 13.72 17.41 5.64
N ASP A 84 12.42 17.54 5.40
CA ASP A 84 11.64 18.73 5.76
C ASP A 84 11.52 18.90 7.29
N ARG A 85 11.76 17.82 8.06
CA ARG A 85 11.87 17.79 9.53
C ARG A 85 13.23 17.24 9.97
N HIS A 86 14.30 18.02 9.90
CA HIS A 86 15.67 17.70 10.36
C HIS A 86 15.81 16.52 11.37
N VAL A 87 15.87 15.28 10.87
CA VAL A 87 16.23 14.09 11.68
C VAL A 87 17.17 13.19 10.87
N PHE A 88 18.45 13.27 11.27
CA PHE A 88 19.61 12.39 11.12
C PHE A 88 19.74 11.35 9.98
N ARG A 89 20.83 11.60 9.22
CA ARG A 89 21.84 10.79 8.50
C ARG A 89 21.48 9.55 7.66
N GLU A 90 22.21 9.51 6.56
CA GLU A 90 22.03 8.80 5.29
C GLU A 90 22.63 7.37 5.30
N ASP A 91 23.22 6.94 6.40
CA ASP A 91 23.94 5.68 6.58
C ASP A 91 23.04 4.48 6.94
N VAL A 92 21.88 4.71 7.57
CA VAL A 92 20.90 3.65 7.89
C VAL A 92 20.13 3.16 6.64
N MET A 93 20.07 3.99 5.59
CA MET A 93 19.26 3.74 4.39
C MET A 93 19.89 2.76 3.40
N SER A 94 21.23 2.65 3.36
CA SER A 94 21.91 1.63 2.56
C SER A 94 21.76 0.23 3.15
N LEU A 95 21.61 0.12 4.47
CA LEU A 95 21.39 -1.15 5.15
C LEU A 95 19.99 -1.71 4.90
N LEU A 96 18.98 -0.83 4.81
CA LEU A 96 17.60 -1.21 4.50
C LEU A 96 17.41 -1.61 3.02
N ALA A 97 18.22 -1.09 2.10
CA ALA A 97 18.17 -1.49 0.69
C ALA A 97 18.68 -2.94 0.48
N GLY A 98 19.62 -3.42 1.30
CA GLY A 98 20.09 -4.82 1.26
C GLY A 98 19.09 -5.83 1.84
N VAL A 99 18.27 -5.41 2.81
CA VAL A 99 17.20 -6.26 3.39
C VAL A 99 16.02 -6.45 2.40
N VAL A 100 15.93 -5.63 1.36
CA VAL A 100 14.82 -5.66 0.38
C VAL A 100 14.87 -6.88 -0.54
N GLU A 101 16.02 -7.52 -0.72
CA GLU A 101 16.11 -8.79 -1.48
C GLU A 101 15.68 -10.02 -0.66
N GLU A 102 15.73 -9.96 0.68
CA GLU A 102 15.44 -11.13 1.53
C GLU A 102 13.94 -11.28 1.90
N VAL A 103 13.15 -10.20 1.84
CA VAL A 103 11.75 -10.25 2.31
C VAL A 103 10.79 -10.90 1.29
N ASP A 104 11.20 -11.07 0.03
CA ASP A 104 10.43 -11.81 -0.99
C ASP A 104 10.82 -13.30 -1.08
N ALA A 105 11.74 -13.79 -0.23
CA ALA A 105 12.12 -15.21 -0.15
C ALA A 105 11.18 -16.00 0.78
N SER A 106 9.97 -16.29 0.27
CA SER A 106 9.22 -17.55 0.42
C SER A 106 8.90 -18.18 1.80
N SER A 107 9.18 -17.58 2.96
CA SER A 107 8.82 -18.20 4.26
C SER A 107 8.17 -17.27 5.30
N SER A 108 8.32 -15.95 5.21
CA SER A 108 7.70 -15.03 6.22
C SER A 108 6.31 -14.49 5.84
N SER A 109 5.90 -14.63 4.57
CA SER A 109 4.63 -14.06 4.09
C SER A 109 3.40 -14.83 4.60
N ASP A 110 3.47 -16.15 4.68
CA ASP A 110 2.32 -16.98 5.08
C ASP A 110 2.10 -16.95 6.60
N GLU A 111 3.17 -17.06 7.39
CA GLU A 111 3.08 -16.90 8.85
C GLU A 111 2.58 -15.51 9.25
N PHE A 112 3.06 -14.46 8.57
CA PHE A 112 2.56 -13.11 8.77
C PHE A 112 1.08 -12.99 8.39
N ARG A 113 0.67 -13.61 7.28
CA ARG A 113 -0.72 -13.61 6.82
C ARG A 113 -1.63 -14.31 7.81
N ASP A 114 -1.23 -15.48 8.31
CA ASP A 114 -1.99 -16.25 9.30
C ASP A 114 -2.08 -15.52 10.64
N ALA A 115 -0.97 -14.93 11.10
CA ALA A 115 -0.94 -14.11 12.30
C ALA A 115 -1.87 -12.90 12.16
N LEU A 116 -1.84 -12.20 11.02
CA LEU A 116 -2.72 -11.08 10.73
C LEU A 116 -4.19 -11.50 10.69
N GLN A 117 -4.52 -12.63 10.04
CA GLN A 117 -5.88 -13.13 9.98
C GLN A 117 -6.42 -13.50 11.36
N ALA A 118 -5.60 -14.11 12.21
CA ALA A 118 -5.96 -14.38 13.60
C ALA A 118 -6.17 -13.08 14.40
N CYS A 119 -5.31 -12.08 14.23
CA CYS A 119 -5.44 -10.78 14.88
C CYS A 119 -6.66 -9.99 14.42
N LEU A 120 -7.03 -10.10 13.14
CA LEU A 120 -8.25 -9.49 12.60
C LEU A 120 -9.51 -10.12 13.20
N LYS A 121 -9.51 -11.43 13.47
CA LYS A 121 -10.63 -12.13 14.15
C LYS A 121 -10.77 -11.72 15.63
N MET A 122 -9.69 -11.31 16.27
CA MET A 122 -9.69 -10.85 17.66
C MET A 122 -10.10 -9.38 17.85
N LEU A 123 -10.23 -8.61 16.77
CA LEU A 123 -10.67 -7.22 16.86
C LEU A 123 -12.14 -7.16 17.32
N PRO A 124 -12.50 -6.17 18.17
CA PRO A 124 -13.90 -5.89 18.46
C PRO A 124 -14.68 -5.66 17.17
N GLU A 125 -15.92 -6.15 17.09
CA GLU A 125 -16.74 -6.14 15.87
C GLU A 125 -16.76 -4.76 15.19
N LYS A 126 -17.00 -3.70 15.97
CA LYS A 126 -16.96 -2.31 15.48
C LYS A 126 -15.62 -1.97 14.84
N SER A 127 -14.49 -2.33 15.45
CA SER A 127 -13.15 -2.06 14.89
C SER A 127 -12.88 -2.89 13.64
N GLY A 128 -13.31 -4.15 13.63
CA GLY A 128 -13.23 -5.04 12.47
C GLY A 128 -14.05 -4.52 11.28
N HIS A 129 -15.25 -4.00 11.53
CA HIS A 129 -16.07 -3.39 10.49
C HIS A 129 -15.42 -2.14 9.91
N LEU A 130 -14.93 -1.22 10.75
CA LEU A 130 -14.31 0.03 10.28
C LEU A 130 -13.04 -0.24 9.47
N ILE A 131 -12.18 -1.17 9.89
CA ILE A 131 -10.97 -1.50 9.13
C ILE A 131 -11.32 -2.17 7.80
N ARG A 132 -12.29 -3.10 7.76
CA ARG A 132 -12.74 -3.71 6.50
C ARG A 132 -13.36 -2.68 5.56
N ALA A 133 -14.22 -1.81 6.07
CA ALA A 133 -14.83 -0.74 5.28
C ALA A 133 -13.79 0.23 4.72
N ALA A 134 -12.76 0.56 5.50
CA ALA A 134 -11.66 1.43 5.09
C ALA A 134 -10.74 0.83 4.01
N TYR A 135 -10.73 -0.49 3.86
CA TYR A 135 -9.94 -1.21 2.85
C TYR A 135 -10.81 -1.89 1.78
N ALA A 136 -12.13 -1.74 1.85
CA ALA A 136 -13.03 -2.11 0.76
C ALA A 136 -12.87 -1.03 -0.33
N GLY A 137 -12.08 -1.33 -1.36
CA GLY A 137 -11.50 -0.37 -2.31
C GLY A 137 -12.46 0.52 -3.11
N ASP A 138 -13.75 0.47 -2.83
CA ASP A 138 -14.83 1.10 -3.60
C ASP A 138 -15.19 2.49 -3.06
N ARG A 139 -14.65 2.87 -1.89
CA ARG A 139 -15.01 4.11 -1.19
C ARG A 139 -13.78 4.84 -0.68
N THR A 140 -13.79 6.16 -0.83
CA THR A 140 -12.89 7.07 -0.15
C THR A 140 -13.19 7.10 1.34
N ILE A 141 -12.26 7.62 2.14
CA ILE A 141 -12.44 7.62 3.60
C ILE A 141 -13.28 8.74 4.11
N ARG A 142 -13.47 9.76 3.30
CA ARG A 142 -14.51 10.73 3.55
C ARG A 142 -15.87 10.02 3.47
N GLU A 143 -16.12 9.25 2.41
CA GLU A 143 -17.36 8.49 2.24
C GLU A 143 -17.54 7.45 3.36
N VAL A 144 -16.50 6.68 3.69
CA VAL A 144 -16.60 5.70 4.79
C VAL A 144 -16.79 6.39 6.14
N ALA A 145 -16.18 7.54 6.39
CA ALA A 145 -16.35 8.31 7.63
C ALA A 145 -17.77 8.88 7.74
N ASP A 146 -18.30 9.43 6.64
CA ASP A 146 -19.66 9.95 6.54
C ASP A 146 -20.69 8.83 6.79
N ASP A 147 -20.50 7.64 6.20
CA ASP A 147 -21.34 6.45 6.41
C ASP A 147 -21.44 6.03 7.88
N VAL A 148 -20.36 6.23 8.66
CA VAL A 148 -20.31 5.86 10.08
C VAL A 148 -20.56 7.05 11.02
N GLY A 149 -20.96 8.20 10.47
CA GLY A 149 -21.26 9.42 11.22
C GLY A 149 -20.07 10.04 11.94
N GLN A 150 -18.85 9.86 11.40
CA GLN A 150 -17.62 10.44 11.94
C GLN A 150 -17.05 11.51 11.01
N SER A 151 -16.44 12.54 11.57
CA SER A 151 -15.58 13.40 10.74
C SER A 151 -14.42 12.59 10.18
N ALA A 152 -13.97 12.93 8.98
CA ALA A 152 -12.84 12.27 8.35
C ALA A 152 -11.68 12.17 9.36
N THR A 153 -11.24 13.28 9.96
CA THR A 153 -10.17 13.35 10.98
C THR A 153 -10.36 12.40 12.17
N ALA A 154 -11.58 12.27 12.70
CA ALA A 154 -11.88 11.33 13.78
C ALA A 154 -11.76 9.88 13.31
N PHE A 155 -12.19 9.60 12.08
CA PHE A 155 -12.05 8.30 11.45
C PHE A 155 -10.57 7.91 11.23
N TYR A 156 -9.70 8.84 10.80
CA TYR A 156 -8.23 8.60 10.73
C TYR A 156 -7.66 8.16 12.08
N LYS A 157 -8.01 8.87 13.15
CA LYS A 157 -7.52 8.53 14.50
C LYS A 157 -7.98 7.15 14.92
N THR A 158 -9.23 6.79 14.59
CA THR A 158 -9.79 5.46 14.85
C THR A 158 -9.02 4.38 14.08
N LEU A 159 -8.78 4.56 12.78
CA LEU A 159 -8.01 3.61 11.97
C LEU A 159 -6.58 3.44 12.47
N ASN A 160 -5.90 4.53 12.83
CA ASN A 160 -4.53 4.46 13.35
C ASN A 160 -4.45 3.64 14.64
N ARG A 161 -5.43 3.80 15.54
CA ARG A 161 -5.52 2.97 16.76
C ARG A 161 -5.76 1.50 16.44
N ILE A 162 -6.61 1.19 15.46
CA ILE A 162 -6.87 -0.20 15.04
C ILE A 162 -5.61 -0.83 14.44
N ARG A 163 -4.91 -0.10 13.56
CA ARG A 163 -3.65 -0.56 12.95
C ARG A 163 -2.58 -0.81 13.99
N GLU A 164 -2.47 0.05 15.01
CA GLU A 164 -1.50 -0.14 16.07
C GLU A 164 -1.80 -1.40 16.90
N LYS A 165 -3.07 -1.65 17.24
CA LYS A 165 -3.48 -2.89 17.89
C LYS A 165 -3.16 -4.13 17.04
N LEU A 166 -3.41 -4.07 15.74
CA LEU A 166 -3.09 -5.16 14.81
C LEU A 166 -1.58 -5.42 14.74
N ARG A 167 -0.75 -4.37 14.63
CA ARG A 167 0.71 -4.52 14.64
C ARG A 167 1.21 -5.18 15.92
N GLN A 168 0.73 -4.73 17.07
CA GLN A 168 1.13 -5.30 18.36
C GLN A 168 0.73 -6.78 18.46
N CYS A 169 -0.49 -7.11 18.06
CA CYS A 169 -0.96 -8.50 18.04
C CYS A 169 -0.13 -9.39 17.10
N VAL A 170 0.14 -8.93 15.87
CA VAL A 170 0.93 -9.70 14.90
C VAL A 170 2.36 -9.89 15.40
N ARG A 171 2.99 -8.83 15.93
CA ARG A 171 4.33 -8.90 16.51
C ARG A 171 4.39 -9.89 17.67
N GLN A 172 3.38 -9.92 18.55
CA GLN A 172 3.32 -10.88 19.65
C GLN A 172 3.20 -12.32 19.15
N ARG A 173 2.44 -12.57 18.08
CA ARG A 173 2.27 -13.92 17.51
C ARG A 173 3.52 -14.42 16.80
N LEU A 174 4.18 -13.56 16.03
CA LEU A 174 5.41 -13.90 15.31
C LEU A 174 6.61 -14.07 16.25
N ASN A 175 6.62 -13.37 17.40
CA ASN A 175 7.66 -13.53 18.42
C ASN A 175 7.38 -14.68 19.41
N ALA A 176 6.18 -15.29 19.37
CA ALA A 176 5.80 -16.41 20.22
C ALA A 176 6.02 -17.78 19.56
N THR A 177 6.61 -17.79 18.37
CA THR A 177 7.07 -18.97 17.62
C THR A 177 8.59 -19.02 17.69
#